data_AF-A0A7C4Z7V9-F1
#
_entry.id   AF-A0A7C4Z7V9-F1
#
_cell.length_a   1.000
_cell.length_b   1.000
_cell.length_c   1.000
_cell.angle_alpha   90.00
_cell.angle_beta   90.00
_cell.angle_gamma   90.00
#
_symmetry.space_group_name_H-M   'P 1'
#
loop_
_entity.id
_entity.type
_entity.pdbx_description
1 polymer ?
#
loop_
_entity_poly.entity_id
_entity_poly.type
_entity_poly.pdbx_seq_one_letter_code
_entity_poly.pdbx_strand_id
1 'polypeptide(L)'
;MRSISAIPPSVCACAPISGSDQPERLARFDGAVELARQSQVRVERADASTWLRQKLRERAADAATIVYHSIFLQYPPREARAAIVAAIREAGERATPDAPLAWVRLEPEALTDGVRDSHRMVVDLTSWPGGERRILGYTDGHVRAVHAV
;
A
#
# COMPACT_ATOMS: atom_id res chain seq x y z
N MET A 1 -17.21 10.63 28.42
CA MET A 1 -16.56 11.94 28.21
C MET A 1 -15.24 11.97 28.96
N ARG A 2 -14.13 11.61 28.29
CA ARG A 2 -12.76 11.83 28.78
C ARG A 2 -11.95 12.40 27.63
N SER A 3 -11.36 13.55 27.91
CA SER A 3 -10.64 14.45 27.00
C SER A 3 -9.35 13.81 26.48
N ILE A 4 -9.12 13.86 25.16
CA ILE A 4 -7.80 13.59 24.57
C ILE A 4 -7.02 14.89 24.65
N SER A 5 -6.07 14.93 25.58
CA SER A 5 -5.07 15.99 25.69
C SER A 5 -4.11 15.91 24.48
N ALA A 6 -3.68 17.08 24.01
CA ALA A 6 -2.90 17.26 22.80
C ALA A 6 -1.55 16.49 22.83
N ILE A 7 -1.29 15.70 21.77
CA ILE A 7 -0.02 15.03 21.53
C ILE A 7 0.88 15.97 20.69
N PRO A 8 2.14 16.23 21.09
CA PRO A 8 3.03 17.14 20.37
C PRO A 8 3.42 16.61 18.97
N PRO A 9 3.75 17.51 18.02
CA PRO A 9 3.80 17.24 16.58
C PRO A 9 4.98 16.38 16.06
N SER A 10 5.86 15.88 16.93
CA SER A 10 7.13 15.24 16.49
C SER A 10 7.14 13.71 16.51
N VAL A 11 6.05 13.05 16.90
CA VAL A 11 5.99 11.59 16.92
C VAL A 11 4.68 11.11 16.29
N CYS A 12 4.79 10.50 15.11
CA CYS A 12 3.69 9.73 14.52
C CYS A 12 3.53 8.45 15.36
N ALA A 13 2.60 8.44 16.31
CA ALA A 13 2.27 7.25 17.08
C ALA A 13 1.38 6.33 16.23
N CYS A 14 1.98 5.35 15.56
CA CYS A 14 1.25 4.20 15.03
C CYS A 14 0.90 3.27 16.19
N ALA A 15 -0.28 3.43 16.79
CA ALA A 15 -0.76 2.50 17.81
C ALA A 15 -1.29 1.22 17.13
N PRO A 16 -0.85 0.02 17.53
CA PRO A 16 -1.41 -1.21 17.01
C PRO A 16 -2.87 -1.37 17.46
N ILE A 17 -3.74 -1.77 16.52
CA ILE A 17 -5.09 -2.27 16.83
C ILE A 17 -4.95 -3.63 17.53
N SER A 18 -5.01 -3.62 18.86
CA SER A 18 -4.87 -4.81 19.70
C SER A 18 -6.23 -5.39 20.06
N GLY A 19 -6.51 -6.58 19.54
CA GLY A 19 -7.41 -7.54 20.15
C GLY A 19 -6.57 -8.73 20.61
N SER A 20 -6.49 -8.94 21.93
CA SER A 20 -5.91 -10.08 22.67
C SER A 20 -4.47 -10.54 22.33
N ASP A 21 -3.56 -10.45 23.31
CA ASP A 21 -2.40 -11.34 23.55
C ASP A 21 -1.60 -11.86 22.35
N GLN A 22 -0.95 -10.96 21.60
CA GLN A 22 0.08 -11.36 20.63
C GLN A 22 1.43 -10.69 20.95
N PRO A 23 2.12 -11.11 22.03
CA PRO A 23 3.37 -10.48 22.45
C PRO A 23 4.45 -10.55 21.35
N GLU A 24 4.50 -11.64 20.60
CA GLU A 24 5.43 -11.76 19.46
C GLU A 24 5.13 -10.77 18.33
N ARG A 25 3.85 -10.49 18.06
CA ARG A 25 3.45 -9.54 17.02
C ARG A 25 3.81 -8.13 17.43
N LEU A 26 3.64 -7.80 18.72
CA LEU A 26 4.06 -6.52 19.28
C LEU A 26 5.58 -6.37 19.22
N ALA A 27 6.33 -7.39 19.64
CA ALA A 27 7.80 -7.38 19.55
C ALA A 27 8.31 -7.20 18.11
N ARG A 28 7.68 -7.87 17.13
CA ARG A 28 7.99 -7.66 15.70
C ARG A 28 7.69 -6.25 15.23
N PHE A 29 6.57 -5.68 15.68
CA PHE A 29 6.21 -4.30 15.37
C PHE A 29 7.20 -3.30 15.98
N ASP A 30 7.54 -3.44 17.25
CA ASP A 30 8.49 -2.58 17.95
C ASP A 30 9.88 -2.63 17.28
N GLY A 31 10.34 -3.82 16.90
CA GLY A 31 11.58 -3.98 16.13
C GLY A 31 11.54 -3.29 14.77
N ALA A 32 10.41 -3.36 14.04
CA ALA A 32 10.24 -2.65 12.78
C ALA A 32 10.20 -1.12 12.97
N VAL A 33 9.58 -0.63 14.05
CA VAL A 33 9.58 0.80 14.40
C VAL A 33 11.00 1.27 14.70
N GLU A 34 11.79 0.50 15.45
CA GLU A 34 13.17 0.86 15.75
C GLU A 34 14.03 0.92 14.47
N LEU A 35 13.90 -0.05 13.57
CA LEU A 35 14.55 0.00 12.26
C LEU A 35 14.10 1.22 11.44
N ALA A 36 12.81 1.56 11.48
CA ALA A 36 12.27 2.74 10.80
C ALA A 36 12.79 4.06 11.38
N ARG A 37 13.13 4.11 12.68
CA ARG A 37 13.74 5.28 13.34
C ARG A 37 15.22 5.43 13.00
N GLN A 38 15.92 4.33 12.77
CA GLN A 38 17.33 4.31 12.38
C GLN A 38 17.52 4.62 10.90
N SER A 39 16.56 4.20 10.07
CA SER A 39 16.48 4.62 8.67
C SER A 39 15.91 6.03 8.59
N GLN A 40 16.30 6.82 7.58
CA GLN A 40 15.79 8.19 7.40
C GLN A 40 14.34 8.20 6.85
N VAL A 41 13.51 7.24 7.29
CA VAL A 41 12.11 7.10 6.87
C VAL A 41 11.29 8.19 7.52
N ARG A 42 10.71 9.06 6.68
CA ARG A 42 9.82 10.13 7.13
C ARG A 42 8.37 9.69 6.99
N VAL A 43 7.66 9.62 8.12
CA VAL A 43 6.20 9.46 8.11
C VAL A 43 5.56 10.84 7.94
N GLU A 44 4.80 11.01 6.85
CA GLU A 44 4.10 12.25 6.54
C GLU A 44 2.62 12.09 6.90
N ARG A 45 2.08 13.02 7.70
CA ARG A 45 0.63 13.09 7.94
C ARG A 45 -0.04 13.78 6.75
N ALA A 46 -0.63 13.00 5.85
CA ALA A 46 -1.29 13.52 4.65
C ALA A 46 -2.48 12.64 4.24
N ASP A 47 -3.37 13.20 3.42
CA ASP A 47 -4.32 12.39 2.65
C ASP A 47 -3.55 11.52 1.65
N ALA A 48 -3.82 10.21 1.67
CA ALA A 48 -3.05 9.24 0.89
C ALA A 48 -3.15 9.49 -0.61
N SER A 49 -4.33 9.90 -1.10
CA SER A 49 -4.54 10.15 -2.53
C SER A 49 -3.76 11.39 -3.01
N THR A 50 -3.76 12.44 -2.19
CA THR A 50 -3.04 13.69 -2.45
C THR A 50 -1.53 13.47 -2.39
N TRP A 51 -1.05 12.79 -1.36
CA TRP A 51 0.37 12.46 -1.19
C TRP A 51 0.90 11.61 -2.35
N LEU A 52 0.17 10.58 -2.74
CA LEU A 52 0.58 9.70 -3.84
C LEU A 52 0.67 10.46 -5.17
N ARG A 53 -0.31 11.31 -5.47
CA ARG A 53 -0.29 12.16 -6.68
C ARG A 53 0.93 13.08 -6.72
N GLN A 54 1.32 13.63 -5.58
CA GLN A 54 2.54 14.45 -5.49
C GLN A 54 3.78 13.60 -5.79
N LYS A 55 3.98 12.48 -5.09
CA LYS A 55 5.15 11.62 -5.29
C LYS A 55 5.25 11.08 -6.71
N LEU A 56 4.13 10.73 -7.34
CA LEU A 56 4.09 10.25 -8.73
C LEU A 56 4.39 11.34 -9.78
N ARG A 57 4.27 12.63 -9.43
CA ARG A 57 4.74 13.74 -10.28
C ARG A 57 6.24 13.98 -10.14
N GLU A 58 6.79 13.69 -8.97
CA GLU A 58 8.21 13.89 -8.62
C GLU A 58 9.09 12.68 -8.97
N ARG A 59 8.57 11.69 -9.71
CA ARG A 59 9.34 10.53 -10.14
C ARG A 59 10.55 10.94 -10.97
N ALA A 60 11.66 10.26 -10.75
CA ALA A 60 12.86 10.39 -11.58
C ALA A 60 12.56 9.99 -13.04
N ALA A 61 13.19 10.68 -13.98
CA ALA A 61 13.00 10.48 -15.42
C ALA A 61 13.87 9.34 -16.01
N ASP A 62 14.74 8.75 -15.18
CA ASP A 62 15.76 7.76 -15.54
C ASP A 62 15.76 6.56 -14.56
N ALA A 63 14.66 6.35 -13.83
CA ALA A 63 14.54 5.24 -12.89
C ALA A 63 13.14 4.61 -12.88
N ALA A 64 13.11 3.31 -12.62
CA ALA A 64 11.88 2.58 -12.35
C ALA A 64 11.24 3.06 -11.04
N THR A 65 9.93 3.25 -11.06
CA THR A 65 9.15 3.50 -9.84
C THR A 65 8.22 2.34 -9.56
N ILE A 66 8.16 1.90 -8.31
CA ILE A 66 7.26 0.85 -7.86
C ILE A 66 6.29 1.45 -6.84
N VAL A 67 5.00 1.39 -7.15
CA VAL A 67 3.94 1.58 -6.16
C VAL A 67 3.52 0.20 -5.69
N TYR A 68 3.68 -0.09 -4.41
CA TYR A 68 3.25 -1.37 -3.84
C TYR A 68 2.34 -1.16 -2.63
N HIS A 69 1.33 -2.01 -2.49
CA HIS A 69 0.51 -2.06 -1.30
C HIS A 69 -0.10 -3.45 -1.10
N SER A 70 -0.39 -3.78 0.15
CA SER A 70 -1.03 -5.03 0.55
C SER A 70 -2.18 -4.74 1.50
N ILE A 71 -3.36 -5.29 1.22
CA ILE A 71 -4.57 -5.19 2.05
C ILE A 71 -4.81 -3.73 2.41
N PHE A 72 -4.73 -2.83 1.43
CA PHE A 72 -4.79 -1.39 1.68
C PHE A 72 -6.11 -0.83 1.18
N LEU A 73 -6.55 -1.20 -0.02
CA LEU A 73 -7.70 -0.57 -0.70
C LEU A 73 -9.06 -0.85 -0.03
N GLN A 74 -9.12 -1.80 0.91
CA GLN A 74 -10.30 -2.07 1.73
C GLN A 74 -10.51 -1.05 2.86
N TYR A 75 -9.48 -0.31 3.26
CA TYR A 75 -9.55 0.65 4.36
C TYR A 75 -10.01 2.06 3.99
N PRO A 76 -9.51 2.71 2.91
CA PRO A 76 -9.92 4.05 2.59
C PRO A 76 -11.38 4.10 2.09
N PRO A 77 -12.07 5.24 2.28
CA PRO A 77 -13.37 5.49 1.67
C PRO A 77 -13.34 5.25 0.15
N ARG A 78 -14.51 4.96 -0.43
CA ARG A 78 -14.63 4.63 -1.85
C ARG A 78 -14.09 5.75 -2.75
N GLU A 79 -14.32 7.02 -2.43
CA GLU A 79 -13.75 8.14 -3.20
C GLU A 79 -12.22 8.18 -3.14
N ALA A 80 -11.63 7.97 -1.96
CA ALA A 80 -10.19 7.98 -1.78
C ALA A 80 -9.54 6.81 -2.53
N ARG A 81 -10.14 5.61 -2.48
CA ARG A 81 -9.71 4.46 -3.29
C ARG A 81 -9.72 4.79 -4.77
N ALA A 82 -10.82 5.36 -5.29
CA ALA A 82 -10.93 5.72 -6.70
C ALA A 82 -9.87 6.75 -7.10
N ALA A 83 -9.62 7.75 -6.26
CA ALA A 83 -8.61 8.78 -6.48
C ALA A 83 -7.19 8.21 -6.52
N ILE A 84 -6.88 7.24 -5.66
CA ILE A 84 -5.58 6.53 -5.62
C ILE A 84 -5.37 5.72 -6.90
N VAL A 85 -6.36 4.91 -7.29
CA VAL A 85 -6.28 4.10 -8.52
C VAL A 85 -6.11 4.98 -9.76
N ALA A 86 -6.86 6.09 -9.84
CA ALA A 86 -6.74 7.05 -10.93
C ALA A 86 -5.34 7.69 -10.99
N ALA A 87 -4.79 8.10 -9.83
CA ALA A 87 -3.45 8.69 -9.75
C ALA A 87 -2.35 7.78 -10.30
N ILE A 88 -2.42 6.48 -9.97
CA ILE A 88 -1.44 5.49 -10.43
C ILE A 88 -1.56 5.29 -11.94
N ARG A 89 -2.78 5.15 -12.47
CA ARG A 89 -3.02 5.00 -13.91
C ARG A 89 -2.54 6.22 -14.69
N GLU A 90 -2.90 7.43 -14.27
CA GLU A 90 -2.44 8.68 -14.88
C GLU A 90 -0.91 8.82 -14.89
N ALA A 91 -0.22 8.29 -13.87
CA ALA A 91 1.24 8.26 -13.84
C ALA A 91 1.82 7.17 -14.76
N GLY A 92 1.14 6.03 -14.89
CA GLY A 92 1.48 4.95 -15.79
C GLY A 92 1.42 5.38 -17.26
N GLU A 93 0.39 6.12 -17.66
CA GLU A 93 0.26 6.66 -19.02
C GLU A 93 1.39 7.63 -19.40
N ARG A 94 2.09 8.21 -18.41
CA ARG A 94 3.27 9.06 -18.62
C ARG A 94 4.60 8.32 -18.49
N ALA A 95 4.58 7.02 -18.17
CA ALA A 95 5.79 6.23 -18.02
C ALA A 95 6.44 5.97 -19.38
N THR A 96 7.77 5.92 -19.39
CA THR A 96 8.60 5.64 -20.56
C THR A 96 9.44 4.39 -20.31
N PRO A 97 10.10 3.82 -21.33
CA PRO A 97 11.07 2.74 -21.12
C PRO A 97 12.21 3.11 -20.15
N ASP A 98 12.63 4.38 -20.13
CA ASP A 98 13.69 4.88 -19.25
C ASP A 98 13.20 5.20 -17.82
N ALA A 99 11.90 5.49 -17.67
CA ALA A 99 11.24 5.69 -16.38
C ALA A 99 9.95 4.87 -16.30
N PRO A 100 10.05 3.53 -16.17
CA PRO A 100 8.88 2.67 -16.09
C PRO A 100 8.16 2.83 -14.75
N LEU A 101 6.87 2.47 -14.75
CA LEU A 101 6.06 2.40 -13.53
C LEU A 101 5.53 0.98 -13.35
N ALA A 102 5.72 0.42 -12.16
CA ALA A 102 5.12 -0.84 -11.76
C ALA A 102 4.16 -0.60 -10.59
N TRP A 103 2.97 -1.18 -10.67
CA TRP A 103 1.99 -1.20 -9.60
C TRP A 103 1.76 -2.62 -9.13
N VAL A 104 2.26 -2.95 -7.95
CA VAL A 104 2.17 -4.28 -7.33
C VAL A 104 1.13 -4.25 -6.22
N ARG A 105 0.22 -5.21 -6.23
CA ARG A 105 -0.86 -5.28 -5.26
C ARG A 105 -1.01 -6.67 -4.68
N LEU A 106 -1.31 -6.72 -3.39
CA LEU A 106 -1.92 -7.87 -2.74
C LEU A 106 -3.27 -7.40 -2.16
N GLU A 107 -4.39 -7.77 -2.76
CA GLU A 107 -5.72 -7.30 -2.34
C GLU A 107 -6.76 -8.42 -2.40
N PRO A 108 -7.89 -8.32 -1.68
CA PRO A 108 -9.01 -9.24 -1.81
C PRO A 108 -9.48 -9.34 -3.27
N GLU A 109 -9.70 -10.57 -3.75
CA GLU A 109 -10.17 -10.84 -5.11
C GLU A 109 -11.49 -10.12 -5.42
N ALA A 110 -12.35 -9.96 -4.41
CA ALA A 110 -13.60 -9.21 -4.51
C ALA A 110 -13.38 -7.72 -4.88
N LEU A 111 -12.24 -7.12 -4.51
CA LEU A 111 -11.91 -5.73 -4.82
C LEU A 111 -11.22 -5.57 -6.18
N THR A 112 -10.53 -6.59 -6.67
CA THR A 112 -9.76 -6.53 -7.92
C THR A 112 -10.52 -7.09 -9.12
N ASP A 113 -11.22 -8.20 -8.93
CA ASP A 113 -11.81 -9.02 -10.00
C ASP A 113 -13.34 -9.14 -9.87
N GLY A 114 -13.92 -8.56 -8.80
CA GLY A 114 -15.37 -8.54 -8.59
C GLY A 114 -15.98 -9.90 -8.24
N VAL A 115 -15.15 -10.91 -7.95
CA VAL A 115 -15.58 -12.23 -7.51
C VAL A 115 -16.17 -12.11 -6.10
N ARG A 116 -17.49 -12.22 -6.00
CA ARG A 116 -18.20 -12.19 -4.71
C ARG A 116 -17.91 -13.46 -3.92
N ASP A 117 -17.95 -13.34 -2.59
CA ASP A 117 -17.76 -14.46 -1.64
C ASP A 117 -16.42 -15.21 -1.76
N SER A 118 -15.42 -14.61 -2.41
CA SER A 118 -14.06 -15.13 -2.42
C SER A 118 -13.29 -14.71 -1.15
N HIS A 119 -12.63 -15.68 -0.53
CA HIS A 119 -11.68 -15.46 0.55
C HIS A 119 -10.23 -15.35 0.07
N ARG A 120 -10.01 -15.39 -1.25
CA ARG A 120 -8.67 -15.30 -1.83
C ARG A 120 -8.19 -13.86 -1.86
N MET A 121 -6.90 -13.72 -1.66
CA MET A 121 -6.15 -12.52 -2.00
C MET A 121 -5.41 -12.76 -3.32
N VAL A 122 -5.38 -11.75 -4.18
CA VAL A 122 -4.70 -11.79 -5.47
C VAL A 122 -3.44 -10.95 -5.37
N VAL A 123 -2.32 -11.53 -5.80
CA VAL A 123 -1.09 -10.79 -6.08
C VAL A 123 -1.07 -10.47 -7.57
N ASP A 124 -1.10 -9.19 -7.93
CA ASP A 124 -0.99 -8.76 -9.32
C ASP A 124 0.02 -7.62 -9.51
N LEU A 125 0.48 -7.50 -10.74
CA LEU A 125 1.36 -6.45 -11.22
C LEU A 125 0.74 -5.80 -12.45
N THR A 126 0.66 -4.48 -12.48
CA THR A 126 0.49 -3.71 -13.71
C THR A 126 1.75 -2.94 -14.01
N SER A 127 2.32 -3.12 -15.20
CA SER A 127 3.55 -2.44 -15.63
C SER A 127 3.30 -1.50 -16.80
N TRP A 128 3.91 -0.31 -16.74
CA TRP A 128 3.97 0.65 -17.83
C TRP A 128 5.43 0.90 -18.25
N PRO A 129 5.70 1.14 -19.55
CA PRO A 129 4.72 1.25 -20.66
C PRO A 129 3.97 -0.06 -20.98
N GLY A 130 2.76 0.04 -21.52
CA GLY A 130 1.90 -1.09 -21.90
C GLY A 130 0.64 -1.26 -21.04
N GLY A 131 0.72 -0.97 -19.74
CA GLY A 131 -0.43 -1.00 -18.83
C GLY A 131 -1.03 -2.39 -18.65
N GLU A 132 -0.27 -3.44 -18.97
CA GLU A 132 -0.74 -4.82 -18.89
C GLU A 132 -0.79 -5.27 -17.43
N ARG A 133 -1.95 -5.77 -16.99
CA ARG A 133 -2.12 -6.42 -15.70
C ARG A 133 -1.82 -7.92 -15.82
N ARG A 134 -0.92 -8.41 -14.97
CA ARG A 134 -0.57 -9.82 -14.83
C ARG A 134 -0.83 -10.29 -13.41
N ILE A 135 -1.55 -11.40 -13.26
CA ILE A 135 -1.70 -12.06 -11.97
C ILE A 135 -0.42 -12.87 -11.71
N LEU A 136 0.20 -12.64 -10.56
CA LEU A 136 1.43 -13.32 -10.14
C LEU A 136 1.14 -14.51 -9.23
N GLY A 137 0.04 -14.47 -8.49
CA GLY A 137 -0.32 -15.55 -7.59
C GLY A 137 -1.55 -15.26 -6.74
N TYR A 138 -1.92 -16.26 -5.95
CA TYR A 138 -3.02 -16.19 -4.99
C TYR A 138 -2.54 -16.59 -3.60
N THR A 139 -3.19 -16.05 -2.57
CA THR A 139 -2.91 -16.39 -1.17
C THR A 139 -4.15 -16.26 -0.29
N ASP A 140 -4.06 -16.71 0.95
CA ASP A 140 -5.08 -16.46 1.97
C ASP A 140 -4.84 -15.11 2.67
N GLY A 141 -5.83 -14.61 3.43
CA GLY A 141 -5.72 -13.31 4.11
C GLY A 141 -4.58 -13.17 5.13
N HIS A 142 -3.97 -14.29 5.54
CA HIS A 142 -2.81 -14.30 6.44
C HIS A 142 -1.49 -14.66 5.76
N VAL A 143 -1.49 -14.83 4.44
CA VAL A 143 -0.29 -15.12 3.63
C VAL A 143 0.52 -16.32 4.16
N ARG A 144 -0.16 -17.42 4.51
CA ARG A 144 0.52 -18.63 4.99
C ARG A 144 1.14 -19.44 3.87
N ALA A 145 0.56 -19.35 2.67
CA ALA A 145 1.10 -19.94 1.45
C ALA A 145 0.80 -19.03 0.26
N VAL A 146 1.69 -19.04 -0.74
CA VAL A 146 1.51 -18.33 -2.01
C VAL A 146 1.49 -19.35 -3.14
N HIS A 147 0.45 -19.29 -3.97
CA HIS A 147 0.29 -20.14 -5.15
C HIS A 147 0.55 -19.28 -6.39
N ALA A 148 1.73 -19.42 -6.99
CA ALA A 148 2.08 -18.72 -8.23
C ALA A 148 1.26 -19.24 -9.42
N VAL A 149 0.99 -18.36 -10.39
CA VAL A 149 0.31 -18.68 -11.66
C VAL A 149 1.32 -19.00 -12.75
#